data_AF-A0A968VPC1-F1
#
_entry.id   AF-A0A968VPC1-F1
#
_cell.length_a   1.000
_cell.length_b   1.000
_cell.length_c   1.000
_cell.angle_alpha   90.00
_cell.angle_beta   90.00
_cell.angle_gamma   90.00
#
_symmetry.space_group_name_H-M   'P 1'
#
loop_
_entity.id
_entity.type
_entity.pdbx_description
1 polymer ?
#
loop_
_entity_poly.entity_id
_entity_poly.type
_entity_poly.pdbx_seq_one_letter_code
_entity_poly.pdbx_strand_id
1 'polypeptide(L)'
;MSTTASTGYAYRWAALDRTALLALAAEVLGAQCWSYRASSYWDTHQKPLLTHIDHGASAAIDLDGDFGQAFSKAAELRWRRNDADSYDVLVLTESALPTTNAIPIGSYDTRAAVAGMLHKNGSVQRIEYRTPGRPQVVFVRVCKL
;
A
#
# COMPACT_ATOMS: atom_id res chain seq x y z
N MET A 1 10.51 21.31 -22.22
CA MET A 1 10.63 21.06 -20.77
C MET A 1 10.84 19.57 -20.59
N SER A 2 12.02 19.15 -20.14
CA SER A 2 12.34 17.73 -19.96
C SER A 2 11.60 17.22 -18.73
N THR A 3 10.57 16.38 -18.93
CA THR A 3 9.89 15.68 -17.85
C THR A 3 10.83 14.59 -17.34
N THR A 4 11.65 14.89 -16.33
CA THR A 4 12.42 13.88 -15.60
C THR A 4 11.43 12.84 -15.07
N ALA A 5 11.47 11.62 -15.59
CA ALA A 5 10.70 10.51 -15.05
C ALA A 5 11.00 10.39 -13.55
N SER A 6 9.96 10.32 -12.73
CA SER A 6 10.14 10.17 -11.29
C SER A 6 10.09 8.67 -10.99
N THR A 7 11.21 8.11 -10.57
CA THR A 7 11.36 6.67 -10.32
C THR A 7 10.89 6.34 -8.92
N GLY A 8 10.03 5.33 -8.79
CA GLY A 8 9.66 4.71 -7.53
C GLY A 8 10.40 3.39 -7.35
N TYR A 9 10.49 2.93 -6.12
CA TYR A 9 11.26 1.76 -5.71
C TYR A 9 10.36 0.78 -4.95
N ALA A 10 10.54 -0.51 -5.22
CA ALA A 10 9.83 -1.59 -4.57
C ALA A 10 10.81 -2.48 -3.79
N TYR A 11 10.48 -2.74 -2.53
CA TYR A 11 11.31 -3.52 -1.60
C TYR A 11 10.45 -4.55 -0.87
N ARG A 12 11.02 -5.73 -0.61
CA ARG A 12 10.37 -6.79 0.16
C ARG A 12 11.21 -7.19 1.37
N TRP A 13 10.56 -7.40 2.50
CA TRP A 13 11.12 -8.12 3.63
C TRP A 13 10.34 -9.40 3.82
N ALA A 14 11.03 -10.54 3.72
CA ALA A 14 10.39 -11.85 3.76
C ALA A 14 9.82 -12.21 5.15
N ALA A 15 10.46 -11.71 6.21
CA ALA A 15 10.08 -11.94 7.59
C ALA A 15 10.52 -10.75 8.45
N LEU A 16 9.55 -9.96 8.90
CA LEU A 16 9.72 -8.99 9.99
C LEU A 16 8.88 -9.41 11.17
N ASP A 17 9.40 -9.21 12.38
CA ASP A 17 8.56 -9.25 13.57
C ASP A 17 7.71 -7.97 13.68
N ARG A 18 6.76 -7.96 14.62
CA ARG A 18 5.86 -6.82 14.86
C ARG A 18 6.63 -5.53 15.16
N THR A 19 7.69 -5.59 15.96
CA THR A 19 8.47 -4.42 16.37
C THR A 19 9.22 -3.82 15.18
N ALA A 20 9.87 -4.68 14.39
CA ALA A 20 10.59 -4.28 13.19
C ALA A 20 9.64 -3.72 12.11
N LEU A 21 8.44 -4.29 11.97
CA LEU A 21 7.42 -3.77 11.06
C LEU A 21 6.95 -2.37 11.43
N LEU A 22 6.69 -2.10 12.72
CA LEU A 22 6.30 -0.77 13.19
C LEU A 22 7.43 0.25 13.06
N ALA A 23 8.68 -0.16 13.30
CA ALA A 23 9.85 0.69 13.07
C ALA A 23 10.01 1.05 11.59
N LEU A 24 9.87 0.07 10.70
CA LEU A 24 9.90 0.29 9.24
C LEU A 24 8.75 1.20 8.80
N ALA A 25 7.55 1.03 9.35
CA ALA A 25 6.41 1.89 9.05
C ALA A 25 6.69 3.35 9.46
N ALA A 26 7.28 3.58 10.63
CA ALA A 26 7.66 4.91 11.08
C ALA A 26 8.72 5.57 10.19
N GLU A 27 9.72 4.80 9.77
CA GLU A 27 10.77 5.26 8.86
C GLU A 27 10.22 5.64 7.49
N VAL A 28 9.42 4.77 6.88
CA VAL A 28 9.00 4.88 5.48
C VAL A 28 7.79 5.80 5.31
N LEU A 29 6.83 5.74 6.23
CA LEU A 29 5.58 6.49 6.11
C LEU A 29 5.65 7.87 6.77
N GLY A 30 6.68 8.12 7.60
CA GLY A 30 6.79 9.32 8.43
C GLY A 30 5.92 9.22 9.69
N ALA A 31 5.70 10.34 10.39
CA ALA A 31 5.03 10.34 11.70
C ALA A 31 3.54 9.93 11.65
N GLN A 32 2.84 10.22 10.56
CA GLN A 32 1.41 9.95 10.39
C GLN A 32 1.14 9.25 9.07
N CYS A 33 0.16 8.35 9.07
CA CYS A 33 -0.28 7.64 7.88
C CYS A 33 -1.77 7.29 7.94
N TRP A 34 -2.30 6.86 6.80
CA TRP A 34 -3.55 6.13 6.76
C TRP A 34 -3.28 4.64 6.79
N SER A 35 -4.12 3.86 7.45
CA SER A 35 -3.98 2.40 7.50
C SER A 35 -5.32 1.70 7.56
N TYR A 36 -5.36 0.46 7.07
CA TYR A 36 -6.45 -0.48 7.30
C TYR A 36 -5.88 -1.90 7.38
N ARG A 37 -6.66 -2.80 7.96
CA ARG A 37 -6.32 -4.22 8.06
C ARG A 37 -7.49 -5.10 7.68
N ALA A 38 -7.19 -6.36 7.41
CA ALA A 38 -8.20 -7.34 7.11
C ALA A 38 -7.80 -8.74 7.58
N SER A 39 -8.81 -9.60 7.71
CA SER A 39 -8.70 -11.00 8.10
C SER A 39 -9.53 -11.83 7.13
N SER A 40 -8.97 -12.92 6.63
CA SER A 40 -9.55 -13.75 5.56
C SER A 40 -9.74 -15.22 5.96
N TYR A 41 -10.00 -15.51 7.24
CA TYR A 41 -10.22 -16.85 7.82
C TYR A 41 -8.98 -17.63 8.28
N TRP A 42 -7.77 -17.08 8.30
CA TRP A 42 -6.63 -17.85 8.83
C TRP A 42 -6.75 -18.06 10.36
N ASP A 43 -7.34 -17.09 11.04
CA ASP A 43 -7.73 -17.20 12.44
C ASP A 43 -9.19 -17.69 12.54
N THR A 44 -9.37 -19.00 12.79
CA THR A 44 -10.67 -19.70 12.78
C THR A 44 -11.66 -19.18 13.83
N HIS A 45 -11.22 -18.26 14.69
CA HIS A 45 -12.01 -17.64 15.74
C HIS A 45 -12.64 -16.30 15.35
N GLN A 46 -12.25 -15.69 14.22
CA GLN A 46 -12.80 -14.41 13.79
C GLN A 46 -13.51 -14.49 12.43
N LYS A 47 -14.65 -13.81 12.33
CA LYS A 47 -15.30 -13.59 11.03
C LYS A 47 -14.37 -12.73 10.16
N PRO A 48 -14.34 -12.95 8.83
CA PRO A 48 -13.61 -12.07 7.95
C PRO A 48 -14.06 -10.64 8.15
N LEU A 49 -13.08 -9.77 8.21
CA LEU A 49 -13.29 -8.37 8.48
C LEU A 49 -12.34 -7.58 7.59
N LEU A 50 -12.85 -6.50 7.04
CA LEU A 50 -12.06 -5.40 6.51
C LEU A 50 -12.36 -4.19 7.40
N THR A 51 -11.35 -3.62 8.04
CA THR A 51 -11.57 -2.45 8.90
C THR A 51 -11.78 -1.19 8.08
N HIS A 52 -12.27 -0.15 8.76
CA HIS A 52 -12.23 1.20 8.21
C HIS A 52 -10.78 1.65 7.98
N ILE A 53 -10.61 2.64 7.12
CA ILE A 53 -9.35 3.34 6.93
C ILE A 53 -9.23 4.36 8.05
N ASP A 54 -8.23 4.19 8.91
CA ASP A 54 -7.93 5.09 10.02
C ASP A 54 -6.73 5.98 9.70
N HIS A 55 -6.67 7.16 10.30
CA HIS A 55 -5.52 8.06 10.22
C HIS A 55 -4.89 8.23 11.60
N GLY A 56 -3.61 7.93 11.72
CA GLY A 56 -2.94 7.88 13.01
C GLY A 56 -1.42 7.84 12.91
N ALA A 57 -0.78 7.54 14.03
CA ALA A 57 0.67 7.39 14.10
C ALA A 57 1.12 6.08 13.43
N SER A 58 2.10 6.16 12.53
CA SER A 58 2.66 5.01 11.82
C SER A 58 3.30 3.97 12.75
N ALA A 59 3.92 4.43 13.84
CA ALA A 59 4.47 3.56 14.87
C ALA A 59 3.40 2.83 15.72
N ALA A 60 2.12 3.13 15.52
CA ALA A 60 0.99 2.57 16.27
C ALA A 60 -0.08 1.94 15.36
N ILE A 61 0.30 1.54 14.13
CA ILE A 61 -0.61 0.83 13.23
C ILE A 61 -1.06 -0.47 13.89
N ASP A 62 -2.36 -0.76 13.79
CA ASP A 62 -2.92 -2.03 14.21
C ASP A 62 -2.57 -3.14 13.20
N LEU A 63 -1.70 -4.05 13.62
CA LEU A 63 -1.20 -5.18 12.83
C LEU A 63 -1.97 -6.49 13.08
N ASP A 64 -3.10 -6.42 13.79
CA ASP A 64 -3.92 -7.60 14.03
C ASP A 64 -4.60 -8.07 12.75
N GLY A 65 -4.88 -9.37 12.65
CA GLY A 65 -5.41 -9.99 11.44
C GLY A 65 -4.34 -10.57 10.51
N ASP A 66 -4.76 -10.87 9.27
CA ASP A 66 -3.97 -11.66 8.32
C ASP A 66 -3.14 -10.78 7.38
N PHE A 67 -3.63 -9.58 7.07
CA PHE A 67 -2.95 -8.64 6.20
C PHE A 67 -3.45 -7.22 6.43
N GLY A 68 -2.71 -6.26 5.90
CA GLY A 68 -3.14 -4.89 5.91
C GLY A 68 -2.25 -4.01 5.07
N GLN A 69 -2.58 -2.73 5.10
CA GLN A 69 -1.90 -1.72 4.32
C GLN A 69 -1.87 -0.41 5.09
N ALA A 70 -0.76 0.29 4.98
CA ALA A 70 -0.57 1.64 5.45
C ALA A 70 0.09 2.49 4.36
N PHE A 71 -0.27 3.75 4.27
CA PHE A 71 0.21 4.63 3.21
C PHE A 71 0.28 6.08 3.65
N SER A 72 1.22 6.81 3.05
CA SER A 72 1.40 8.25 3.16
C SER A 72 1.39 8.86 1.75
N LYS A 73 1.76 10.14 1.63
CA LYS A 73 1.89 10.77 0.30
C LYS A 73 3.08 10.23 -0.51
N ALA A 74 4.09 9.69 0.16
CA ALA A 74 5.38 9.36 -0.45
C ALA A 74 5.65 7.85 -0.51
N ALA A 75 4.90 7.04 0.25
CA ALA A 75 5.13 5.61 0.34
C ALA A 75 3.87 4.82 0.72
N GLU A 76 3.92 3.54 0.41
CA GLU A 76 2.91 2.53 0.72
C GLU A 76 3.60 1.30 1.29
N LEU A 77 3.06 0.76 2.36
CA LEU A 77 3.53 -0.43 3.05
C LEU A 77 2.37 -1.42 3.13
N ARG A 78 2.57 -2.63 2.63
CA ARG A 78 1.62 -3.75 2.73
C ARG A 78 2.26 -4.86 3.53
N TRP A 79 1.48 -5.51 4.37
CA TRP A 79 1.94 -6.67 5.13
C TRP A 79 0.96 -7.82 4.99
N ARG A 80 1.51 -9.03 5.08
CA ARG A 80 0.77 -10.27 5.26
C ARG A 80 1.43 -11.03 6.41
N ARG A 81 0.63 -11.44 7.39
CA ARG A 81 1.08 -12.31 8.47
C ARG A 81 1.44 -13.68 7.89
N ASN A 82 2.63 -14.18 8.21
CA ASN A 82 3.06 -15.53 7.84
C ASN A 82 2.72 -16.54 8.97
N ASP A 83 2.96 -16.14 10.22
CA ASP A 83 2.73 -16.95 11.42
C ASP A 83 2.42 -16.06 12.64
N ALA A 84 2.52 -16.61 13.85
CA ALA A 84 2.19 -15.89 15.08
C ALA A 84 2.97 -14.57 15.25
N ASP A 85 4.24 -14.56 14.84
CA ASP A 85 5.20 -13.50 15.17
C ASP A 85 5.88 -12.88 13.94
N SER A 86 5.62 -13.38 12.72
CA SER A 86 6.30 -12.90 11.51
C SER A 86 5.36 -12.44 10.39
N TYR A 87 5.86 -11.45 9.63
CA TYR A 87 5.15 -10.80 8.52
C TYR A 87 6.02 -10.74 7.26
N ASP A 88 5.42 -11.00 6.11
CA ASP A 88 5.97 -10.69 4.78
C ASP A 88 5.50 -9.29 4.40
N VAL A 89 6.44 -8.42 4.03
CA VAL A 89 6.20 -6.98 3.92
C VAL A 89 6.68 -6.48 2.57
N LEU A 90 5.83 -5.70 1.90
CA LEU A 90 6.12 -5.02 0.65
C LEU A 90 6.05 -3.51 0.87
N VAL A 91 7.10 -2.80 0.45
CA VAL A 91 7.15 -1.34 0.48
C VAL A 91 7.30 -0.81 -0.93
N LEU A 92 6.50 0.21 -1.25
CA LEU A 92 6.56 1.02 -2.44
C LEU A 92 6.86 2.46 -2.00
N THR A 93 7.89 3.09 -2.55
CA THR A 93 8.32 4.43 -2.12
C THR A 93 8.90 5.22 -3.29
N GLU A 94 8.72 6.55 -3.26
CA GLU A 94 9.35 7.47 -4.22
C GLU A 94 10.83 7.76 -3.85
N SER A 95 11.32 7.27 -2.71
CA SER A 95 12.70 7.46 -2.24
C SER A 95 13.42 6.13 -2.07
N ALA A 96 14.65 6.02 -2.58
CA ALA A 96 15.47 4.83 -2.38
C ALA A 96 15.76 4.63 -0.89
N LEU A 97 15.57 3.41 -0.39
CA LEU A 97 15.81 3.07 1.01
C LEU A 97 17.22 2.46 1.19
N PRO A 98 18.00 2.94 2.19
CA PRO A 98 19.30 2.38 2.52
C PRO A 98 19.12 1.13 3.38
N THR A 99 18.77 -0.02 2.81
CA THR A 99 18.34 -1.18 3.62
C THR A 99 19.18 -2.42 3.38
N THR A 100 19.80 -2.93 4.45
CA THR A 100 20.69 -4.11 4.44
C THR A 100 19.95 -5.43 4.32
N ASN A 101 18.68 -5.47 4.76
CA ASN A 101 17.87 -6.71 4.84
C ASN A 101 16.66 -6.71 3.89
N ALA A 102 16.47 -5.66 3.11
CA ALA A 102 15.41 -5.62 2.11
C ALA A 102 15.87 -6.32 0.83
N ILE A 103 14.97 -7.05 0.20
CA ILE A 103 15.16 -7.58 -1.16
C ILE A 103 14.60 -6.53 -2.12
N PRO A 104 15.43 -5.87 -2.96
CA PRO A 104 14.93 -4.99 -4.01
C PRO A 104 14.14 -5.82 -5.02
N ILE A 105 12.89 -5.43 -5.26
CA ILE A 105 12.02 -6.11 -6.22
C ILE A 105 12.06 -5.40 -7.58
N GLY A 106 12.40 -4.12 -7.59
CA GLY A 106 12.60 -3.34 -8.81
C GLY A 106 12.24 -1.87 -8.63
N SER A 107 12.16 -1.16 -9.75
CA SER A 107 11.73 0.24 -9.82
C SER A 107 10.53 0.39 -10.75
N TYR A 108 9.67 1.37 -10.48
CA TYR A 108 8.49 1.69 -11.29
C TYR A 108 8.45 3.16 -11.68
N ASP A 109 7.77 3.49 -12.78
CA ASP A 109 7.53 4.89 -13.15
C ASP A 109 6.35 5.44 -12.35
N THR A 110 6.60 6.42 -11.49
CA THR A 110 5.56 7.05 -10.64
C THR A 110 4.61 7.95 -11.44
N ARG A 111 4.95 8.28 -12.69
CA ARG A 111 4.15 9.12 -13.60
C ARG A 111 3.47 8.32 -14.71
N ALA A 112 3.75 7.03 -14.85
CA ALA A 112 3.01 6.17 -15.76
C ALA A 112 1.57 6.07 -15.26
N ALA A 113 0.66 6.80 -15.91
CA ALA A 113 -0.76 6.65 -15.69
C ALA A 113 -1.18 5.26 -16.18
N VAL A 114 -1.67 4.42 -15.26
CA VAL A 114 -2.32 3.17 -15.66
C VAL A 114 -3.77 3.53 -15.95
N ALA A 115 -4.22 3.35 -17.19
CA ALA A 115 -5.64 3.43 -17.51
C ALA A 115 -6.26 2.06 -17.23
N GLY A 116 -7.24 2.00 -16.32
CA GLY A 116 -8.07 0.82 -16.12
C GLY A 116 -9.49 1.10 -16.57
N MET A 117 -10.19 0.07 -17.06
CA MET A 117 -11.61 0.15 -17.30
C MET A 117 -12.35 -0.48 -16.13
N LEU A 118 -13.29 0.25 -15.55
CA LEU A 118 -14.22 -0.28 -14.55
C LEU A 118 -15.59 -0.44 -15.19
N HIS A 119 -16.12 -1.65 -15.11
CA HIS A 119 -17.47 -1.96 -15.54
C HIS A 119 -18.39 -1.87 -14.31
N LYS A 120 -19.29 -0.87 -14.29
CA LYS A 120 -20.30 -0.73 -13.24
C LYS A 120 -21.67 -0.52 -13.87
N ASN A 121 -22.62 -1.39 -13.54
CA ASN A 121 -24.02 -1.32 -13.99
C ASN A 121 -24.17 -1.12 -15.51
N GLY A 122 -23.48 -1.94 -16.33
CA GLY A 122 -23.57 -1.88 -17.79
C GLY A 122 -22.90 -0.67 -18.45
N SER A 123 -22.23 0.18 -17.67
CA SER A 123 -21.47 1.34 -18.17
C SER A 123 -19.96 1.08 -18.01
N VAL A 124 -19.19 1.38 -19.06
CA VAL A 124 -17.72 1.34 -19.02
C VAL A 124 -17.22 2.71 -18.58
N GLN A 125 -16.53 2.74 -17.44
CA GLN A 125 -15.88 3.94 -16.93
C GLN A 125 -14.38 3.81 -17.14
N ARG A 126 -13.77 4.76 -17.84
CA ARG A 126 -12.31 4.88 -17.90
C ARG A 126 -11.85 5.50 -16.59
N ILE A 127 -11.09 4.74 -15.83
CA ILE A 127 -10.41 5.21 -14.62
C ILE A 127 -8.97 5.49 -15.01
N GLU A 128 -8.57 6.75 -14.88
CA GLU A 128 -7.17 7.12 -15.00
C GLU A 128 -6.55 7.10 -13.60
N TYR A 129 -5.75 6.07 -13.33
CA TYR A 129 -4.96 6.03 -12.13
C TYR A 129 -3.74 6.91 -12.37
N ARG A 130 -3.76 8.13 -11.81
CA ARG A 130 -2.51 8.88 -11.62
C ARG A 130 -1.81 8.26 -10.42
N THR A 131 -0.94 7.30 -10.74
CA THR A 131 0.07 6.65 -9.89
C THR A 131 -0.38 5.35 -9.17
N PRO A 132 0.46 4.28 -9.15
CA PRO A 132 0.34 3.21 -8.17
C PRO A 132 0.76 3.75 -6.80
N GLY A 133 -0.15 3.77 -5.82
CA GLY A 133 0.12 4.22 -4.44
C GLY A 133 -0.50 5.57 -4.06
N ARG A 134 -1.20 6.25 -4.98
CA ARG A 134 -2.07 7.39 -4.65
C ARG A 134 -3.50 7.07 -5.10
N PRO A 135 -4.42 6.68 -4.19
CA PRO A 135 -5.83 6.66 -4.55
C PRO A 135 -6.32 8.11 -4.72
N GLN A 136 -6.13 8.68 -5.90
CA GLN A 136 -6.97 9.77 -6.37
C GLN A 136 -8.07 9.15 -7.24
N VAL A 137 -9.24 8.94 -6.65
CA VAL A 137 -10.43 8.63 -7.43
C VAL A 137 -10.85 9.94 -8.13
N VAL A 138 -10.38 10.14 -9.35
CA VAL A 138 -10.91 11.19 -10.22
C VAL A 138 -12.20 10.66 -10.83
N PHE A 139 -13.35 11.08 -10.31
CA PHE A 139 -14.64 10.80 -10.91
C PHE A 139 -14.78 11.62 -12.20
N VAL A 140 -14.41 11.04 -13.35
CA VAL A 140 -14.73 11.63 -14.65
C VAL A 140 -16.16 11.22 -15.00
N ARG A 141 -17.09 12.18 -14.93
CA ARG A 141 -18.48 11.99 -15.36
C ARG A 141 -18.50 11.92 -16.89
N VAL A 142 -18.51 10.72 -17.45
CA VAL A 142 -18.75 10.54 -18.89
C VAL A 142 -20.26 10.57 -19.12
N CYS A 143 -20.74 11.59 -19.84
CA CYS A 143 -22.13 11.66 -20.29
C CYS A 143 -22.44 10.48 -21.23
N LYS A 144 -23.62 9.88 -21.08
CA LYS A 144 -24.14 8.88 -22.03
C LYS A 144 -24.18 9.50 -23.45
N LEU A 145 -23.67 8.75 -24.43
CA LEU A 145 -24.03 8.92 -25.84
C LEU A 145 -25.50 8.54 -26.04
#